data_AF-A0AAF0JPY3-F1
#
_entry.id   AF-A0AAF0JPY3-F1
#
_cell.length_a   1.000
_cell.length_b   1.000
_cell.length_c   1.000
_cell.angle_alpha   90.00
_cell.angle_beta   90.00
_cell.angle_gamma   90.00
#
_symmetry.space_group_name_H-M   'P 1'
#
loop_
_entity.id
_entity.type
_entity.pdbx_description
1 polymer ?
#
loop_
_entity_poly.entity_id
_entity_poly.type
_entity_poly.pdbx_seq_one_letter_code
_entity_poly.pdbx_strand_id
1 'polypeptide(L)'
;MSLLEQGKVTKIIVKTGLAEKAGVRLLPEDLVELDEVRERVLKSSSEYVAVIPDISYLFADLIIPKALEKLKGADVVVIIARPVSVLQRIWKMIGGLSILEKITGHPRGYVLLFRKRLIEKSSETGEFIDIVMSNASRVIEFTYDIPLIYYLIHIYSKLPYPLLLAVKEPLRILKFAFVGLLGSIVNLVVVSLVAEQVGAAPGKYLQLIVPGLAGFEASIMFNFVLHEAWTFGDMNISRGVLDILRRLVKYHIASIASLLMQVSSILVLTGIFGWSITAAAFIGILLGFIGNYILGRLFTWSPQEETSNRQE
;
A
#
# COMPACT_ATOMS: atom_id res chain seq x y z
N MET A 1 18.88 -28.13 11.06
CA MET A 1 18.10 -28.69 9.94
C MET A 1 16.64 -28.73 10.39
N SER A 2 15.79 -27.87 9.84
CA SER A 2 14.46 -27.63 10.42
C SER A 2 13.53 -28.80 10.11
N LEU A 3 12.59 -29.12 11.01
CA LEU A 3 11.58 -30.18 10.80
C LEU A 3 10.72 -29.96 9.53
N LEU A 4 10.75 -28.76 8.92
CA LEU A 4 10.13 -28.47 7.63
C LEU A 4 10.78 -29.23 6.47
N GLU A 5 12.10 -29.49 6.52
CA GLU A 5 12.82 -30.24 5.48
C GLU A 5 12.61 -31.76 5.59
N GLN A 6 11.94 -32.23 6.64
CA GLN A 6 11.70 -33.67 6.89
C GLN A 6 10.29 -34.14 6.50
N GLY A 7 9.44 -33.31 5.87
CA GLY A 7 8.10 -33.73 5.41
C GLY A 7 7.11 -34.08 6.54
N LYS A 8 7.35 -33.63 7.77
CA LYS A 8 6.55 -33.98 8.96
C LYS A 8 5.30 -33.12 9.16
N VAL A 9 5.13 -32.04 8.40
CA VAL A 9 4.00 -31.11 8.53
C VAL A 9 3.32 -30.91 7.20
N THR A 10 2.02 -31.18 7.14
CA THR A 10 1.18 -30.76 6.00
C THR A 10 0.65 -29.36 6.25
N LYS A 11 0.85 -28.46 5.28
CA LYS A 11 0.29 -27.11 5.27
C LYS A 11 -1.02 -27.14 4.50
N ILE A 12 -2.08 -26.63 5.11
CA ILE A 12 -3.41 -26.51 4.48
C ILE A 12 -3.78 -25.04 4.53
N ILE A 13 -3.94 -24.43 3.36
CA ILE A 13 -4.19 -23.00 3.25
C ILE A 13 -5.67 -22.81 3.00
N VAL A 14 -6.32 -22.15 3.95
CA VAL A 14 -7.77 -21.96 3.95
C VAL A 14 -8.11 -20.65 3.26
N LYS A 15 -8.94 -20.71 2.24
CA LYS A 15 -9.46 -19.53 1.57
C LYS A 15 -10.44 -18.82 2.49
N THR A 16 -10.13 -17.56 2.83
CA THR A 16 -10.95 -16.75 3.74
C THR A 16 -11.48 -15.48 3.07
N GLY A 17 -10.91 -15.11 1.92
CA GLY A 17 -11.17 -13.84 1.25
C GLY A 17 -10.51 -12.65 1.95
N LEU A 18 -9.85 -12.86 3.10
CA LEU A 18 -9.13 -11.81 3.81
C LEU A 18 -7.86 -11.43 3.07
N ALA A 19 -7.17 -12.39 2.44
CA ALA A 19 -6.02 -12.11 1.57
C ALA A 19 -6.38 -11.19 0.40
N GLU A 20 -7.49 -11.47 -0.28
CA GLU A 20 -7.97 -10.65 -1.40
C GLU A 20 -8.36 -9.23 -0.93
N LYS A 21 -9.16 -9.12 0.15
CA LYS A 21 -9.51 -7.83 0.79
C LYS A 21 -8.27 -7.09 1.33
N ALA A 22 -7.19 -7.81 1.60
CA ALA A 22 -5.90 -7.28 2.00
C ALA A 22 -5.03 -6.83 0.82
N GLY A 23 -5.42 -7.11 -0.42
CA GLY A 23 -4.62 -6.86 -1.62
C GLY A 23 -3.45 -7.83 -1.81
N VAL A 24 -3.44 -8.97 -1.10
CA VAL A 24 -2.46 -10.03 -1.31
C VAL A 24 -2.84 -10.78 -2.59
N ARG A 25 -2.02 -10.61 -3.64
CA ARG A 25 -2.25 -11.23 -4.96
C ARG A 25 -1.44 -12.51 -5.20
N LEU A 26 -0.41 -12.74 -4.39
CA LEU A 26 0.42 -13.95 -4.45
C LEU A 26 -0.17 -14.97 -3.47
N LEU A 27 -1.16 -15.71 -3.95
CA LEU A 27 -1.72 -16.86 -3.26
C LEU A 27 -1.38 -18.13 -4.05
N PRO A 28 -1.21 -19.26 -3.36
CA PRO A 28 -0.98 -20.52 -4.03
C PRO A 28 -2.27 -21.05 -4.67
N GLU A 29 -2.13 -21.90 -5.68
CA GLU A 29 -3.27 -22.45 -6.42
C GLU A 29 -4.07 -23.50 -5.62
N ASP A 30 -3.47 -24.12 -4.60
CA ASP A 30 -4.04 -25.22 -3.80
C ASP A 30 -4.81 -24.75 -2.55
N LEU A 31 -5.50 -23.60 -2.66
CA LEU A 31 -6.39 -23.08 -1.62
C LEU A 31 -7.57 -24.03 -1.37
N VAL A 32 -7.90 -24.22 -0.09
CA VAL A 32 -8.96 -25.12 0.37
C VAL A 32 -10.09 -24.30 1.01
N GLU A 33 -11.34 -24.60 0.69
CA GLU A 33 -12.48 -23.97 1.37
C GLU A 33 -12.63 -24.51 2.80
N LEU A 34 -13.23 -23.74 3.71
CA LEU A 34 -13.29 -24.11 5.15
C LEU A 34 -13.89 -25.49 5.40
N ASP A 35 -14.92 -25.86 4.65
CA ASP A 35 -15.65 -27.13 4.80
C ASP A 35 -14.82 -28.34 4.32
N GLU A 36 -13.85 -28.12 3.44
CA GLU A 36 -12.98 -29.16 2.88
C GLU A 36 -11.72 -29.42 3.73
N VAL A 37 -11.44 -28.55 4.72
CA VAL A 37 -10.25 -28.64 5.57
C VAL A 37 -10.17 -30.01 6.25
N ARG A 38 -11.29 -30.51 6.79
CA ARG A 38 -11.34 -31.82 7.47
C ARG A 38 -10.93 -32.95 6.53
N GLU A 39 -11.47 -32.98 5.31
CA GLU A 39 -11.14 -34.00 4.32
C GLU A 39 -9.67 -33.93 3.92
N ARG A 40 -9.14 -32.71 3.74
CA ARG A 40 -7.73 -32.49 3.40
C ARG A 40 -6.79 -32.95 4.52
N VAL A 41 -7.17 -32.73 5.79
CA VAL A 41 -6.42 -33.23 6.95
C VAL A 41 -6.38 -34.76 6.94
N LEU A 42 -7.51 -35.43 6.72
CA LEU A 42 -7.57 -36.90 6.74
C LEU A 42 -6.71 -37.52 5.63
N LYS A 43 -6.67 -36.89 4.45
CA LYS A 43 -5.82 -37.28 3.30
C LYS A 43 -4.32 -37.02 3.51
N SER A 44 -3.93 -36.25 4.52
CA SER A 44 -2.52 -35.96 4.81
C SER A 44 -1.78 -37.20 5.33
N SER A 45 -0.55 -37.40 4.86
CA SER A 45 0.39 -38.41 5.38
C SER A 45 1.26 -37.91 6.54
N SER A 46 1.18 -36.64 6.91
CA SER A 46 2.01 -36.03 7.94
C SER A 46 1.44 -36.23 9.35
N GLU A 47 2.32 -36.35 10.35
CA GLU A 47 1.91 -36.43 11.77
C GLU A 47 1.28 -35.11 12.25
N TYR A 48 1.83 -33.98 11.78
CA TYR A 48 1.40 -32.64 12.15
C TYR A 48 0.72 -31.95 10.98
N VAL A 49 -0.26 -31.12 11.31
CA VAL A 49 -1.00 -30.32 10.33
C VAL A 49 -1.00 -28.86 10.77
N ALA A 50 -0.69 -27.98 9.82
CA ALA A 50 -0.77 -26.53 9.96
C ALA A 50 -1.93 -26.01 9.10
N VAL A 51 -2.97 -25.51 9.74
CA VAL A 51 -4.08 -24.83 9.07
C VAL A 51 -3.80 -23.33 9.09
N ILE A 52 -3.72 -22.75 7.90
CA ILE A 52 -3.19 -21.43 7.64
C ILE A 52 -4.26 -20.65 6.88
N PRO A 53 -4.90 -19.63 7.46
CA PRO A 53 -5.70 -18.67 6.69
C PRO A 53 -4.92 -18.13 5.47
N ASP A 54 -5.57 -17.86 4.34
CA ASP A 54 -4.93 -17.34 3.12
C ASP A 54 -4.06 -16.09 3.36
N ILE A 55 -4.51 -15.17 4.21
CA ILE A 55 -3.74 -13.98 4.62
C ILE A 55 -2.41 -14.38 5.26
N SER A 56 -2.38 -15.58 5.83
CA SER A 56 -1.29 -16.15 6.57
C SER A 56 -0.25 -16.95 5.82
N TYR A 57 -0.52 -17.19 4.56
CA TYR A 57 0.35 -17.99 3.73
C TYR A 57 1.79 -17.48 3.70
N LEU A 58 2.00 -16.18 3.48
CA LEU A 58 3.32 -15.59 3.27
C LEU A 58 4.25 -15.65 4.51
N PHE A 59 3.71 -15.93 5.70
CA PHE A 59 4.48 -15.97 6.94
C PHE A 59 4.44 -17.29 7.68
N ALA A 60 3.56 -18.22 7.31
CA ALA A 60 3.47 -19.52 7.95
C ALA A 60 4.84 -20.22 7.98
N ASP A 61 5.63 -20.12 6.92
CA ASP A 61 6.93 -20.78 6.79
C ASP A 61 7.99 -20.27 7.76
N LEU A 62 7.89 -19.00 8.17
CA LEU A 62 8.79 -18.41 9.16
C LEU A 62 8.42 -18.81 10.60
N ILE A 63 7.14 -19.06 10.85
CA ILE A 63 6.61 -19.25 12.21
C ILE A 63 6.45 -20.74 12.56
N ILE A 64 6.05 -21.57 11.60
CA ILE A 64 5.83 -23.01 11.80
C ILE A 64 7.03 -23.70 12.47
N PRO A 65 8.30 -23.46 12.10
CA PRO A 65 9.44 -24.07 12.79
C PRO A 65 9.46 -23.79 14.30
N LYS A 66 9.20 -22.55 14.69
CA LYS A 66 9.18 -22.11 16.10
C LYS A 66 7.97 -22.70 16.83
N ALA A 67 6.83 -22.80 16.17
CA ALA A 67 5.62 -23.39 16.74
C ALA A 67 5.71 -24.92 16.91
N LEU A 68 6.40 -25.62 15.99
CA LEU A 68 6.63 -27.07 16.09
C LEU A 68 7.41 -27.45 17.36
N GLU A 69 8.37 -26.63 17.78
CA GLU A 69 9.10 -26.87 19.03
C GLU A 69 8.17 -26.81 20.24
N LYS A 70 7.20 -25.89 20.25
CA LYS A 70 6.20 -25.77 21.31
C LYS A 70 5.22 -26.95 21.32
N LEU A 71 4.94 -27.51 20.15
CA LEU A 71 4.02 -28.63 20.00
C LEU A 71 4.58 -29.97 20.53
N LYS A 72 5.87 -30.05 20.86
CA LYS A 72 6.43 -31.20 21.59
C LYS A 72 5.79 -31.38 22.98
N GLY A 73 5.32 -30.28 23.59
CA GLY A 73 4.71 -30.28 24.92
C GLY A 73 3.20 -30.05 24.93
N ALA A 74 2.53 -30.04 23.77
CA ALA A 74 1.10 -29.75 23.61
C ALA A 74 0.46 -30.58 22.49
N ASP A 75 -0.87 -30.59 22.43
CA ASP A 75 -1.62 -31.22 21.34
C ASP A 75 -1.94 -30.21 20.23
N VAL A 76 -2.14 -28.93 20.61
CA VAL A 76 -2.48 -27.82 19.73
C VAL A 76 -1.64 -26.59 20.10
N VAL A 77 -1.16 -25.88 19.08
CA VAL A 77 -0.53 -24.56 19.21
C VAL A 77 -1.30 -23.58 18.32
N VAL A 78 -1.85 -22.54 18.93
CA VAL A 78 -2.47 -21.41 18.22
C VAL A 78 -1.46 -20.27 18.16
N ILE A 79 -1.07 -19.88 16.95
CA ILE A 79 -0.18 -18.73 16.76
C ILE A 79 -1.03 -17.47 16.75
N ILE A 80 -0.74 -16.53 17.66
CA ILE A 80 -1.48 -15.29 17.81
C ILE A 80 -0.58 -14.11 17.47
N ALA A 81 -1.03 -13.17 16.63
CA ALA A 81 -0.25 -11.96 16.41
C ALA A 81 -0.41 -10.98 17.58
N ARG A 82 0.65 -10.23 17.87
CA ARG A 82 0.56 -9.15 18.85
C ARG A 82 -0.50 -8.11 18.45
N PRO A 83 -1.27 -7.62 19.43
CA PRO A 83 -2.28 -6.61 19.19
C PRO A 83 -1.64 -5.27 18.79
N VAL A 84 -1.83 -4.86 17.55
CA VAL A 84 -1.58 -3.48 17.13
C VAL A 84 -2.94 -2.78 17.01
N SER A 85 -3.12 -1.68 17.76
CA SER A 85 -4.42 -1.00 17.97
C SER A 85 -5.12 -0.61 16.65
N VAL A 86 -4.33 -0.16 15.68
CA VAL A 86 -4.81 0.23 14.34
C VAL A 86 -5.28 -1.00 13.54
N LEU A 87 -4.53 -2.10 13.62
CA LEU A 87 -4.83 -3.33 12.89
C LEU A 87 -6.16 -3.94 13.35
N GLN A 88 -6.44 -3.91 14.65
CA GLN A 88 -7.70 -4.44 15.20
C GLN A 88 -8.92 -3.72 14.63
N ARG A 89 -8.85 -2.40 14.46
CA ARG A 89 -9.95 -1.63 13.85
C ARG A 89 -10.18 -2.05 12.40
N ILE A 90 -9.10 -2.24 11.64
CA ILE A 90 -9.15 -2.70 10.25
C ILE A 90 -9.76 -4.11 10.17
N TRP A 91 -9.29 -5.04 11.01
CA TRP A 91 -9.80 -6.42 11.06
C TRP A 91 -11.28 -6.49 11.41
N LYS A 92 -11.72 -5.65 12.34
CA LYS A 92 -13.14 -5.53 12.70
C LYS A 92 -13.99 -5.03 11.53
N MET A 93 -13.50 -4.07 10.74
CA MET A 93 -14.23 -3.54 9.58
C MET A 93 -14.42 -4.57 8.45
N ILE A 94 -13.42 -5.42 8.20
CA ILE A 94 -13.48 -6.39 7.09
C ILE A 94 -14.03 -7.76 7.48
N GLY A 95 -14.50 -7.92 8.73
CA GLY A 95 -15.06 -9.17 9.24
C GLY A 95 -14.03 -10.27 9.50
N GLY A 96 -12.74 -9.93 9.60
CA GLY A 96 -11.70 -10.96 9.71
C GLY A 96 -11.62 -11.64 11.07
N LEU A 97 -12.06 -10.99 12.15
CA LEU A 97 -11.97 -11.56 13.49
C LEU A 97 -12.78 -12.85 13.63
N SER A 98 -14.01 -12.88 13.10
CA SER A 98 -14.88 -14.06 13.20
C SER A 98 -14.41 -15.22 12.31
N ILE A 99 -13.88 -14.92 11.12
CA ILE A 99 -13.38 -15.97 10.20
C ILE A 99 -12.10 -16.60 10.76
N LEU A 100 -11.19 -15.79 11.33
CA LEU A 100 -9.98 -16.31 11.97
C LEU A 100 -10.33 -17.16 13.21
N GLU A 101 -11.32 -16.75 13.99
CA GLU A 101 -11.81 -17.53 15.13
C GLU A 101 -12.36 -18.89 14.71
N LYS A 102 -13.14 -18.97 13.62
CA LYS A 102 -13.63 -20.25 13.07
C LYS A 102 -12.53 -21.19 12.57
N ILE A 103 -11.40 -20.65 12.14
CA ILE A 103 -10.29 -21.44 11.58
C ILE A 103 -9.28 -21.85 12.66
N THR A 104 -9.01 -20.94 13.60
CA THR A 104 -7.88 -21.06 14.54
C THR A 104 -8.30 -21.12 16.00
N GLY A 105 -9.58 -20.92 16.30
CA GLY A 105 -10.12 -20.87 17.65
C GLY A 105 -9.80 -19.56 18.38
N HIS A 106 -9.22 -18.59 17.69
CA HIS A 106 -8.88 -17.29 18.27
C HIS A 106 -9.09 -16.16 17.25
N PRO A 107 -9.68 -15.01 17.64
CA PRO A 107 -9.98 -13.91 16.70
C PRO A 107 -8.74 -13.23 16.12
N ARG A 108 -7.56 -13.51 16.69
CA ARG A 108 -6.24 -13.07 16.20
C ARG A 108 -5.32 -14.25 15.90
N GLY A 109 -5.88 -15.45 15.75
CA GLY A 109 -5.12 -16.62 15.40
C GLY A 109 -4.73 -16.58 13.93
N TYR A 110 -3.44 -16.78 13.68
CA TYR A 110 -2.81 -16.64 12.38
C TYR A 110 -2.44 -17.98 11.77
N VAL A 111 -2.17 -18.98 12.59
CA VAL A 111 -1.92 -20.36 12.18
C VAL A 111 -2.37 -21.26 13.33
N LEU A 112 -3.07 -22.33 12.99
CA LEU A 112 -3.40 -23.41 13.92
C LEU A 112 -2.52 -24.62 13.59
N LEU A 113 -1.70 -25.05 14.55
CA LEU A 113 -0.85 -26.22 14.39
C LEU A 113 -1.29 -27.30 15.38
N PHE A 114 -1.49 -28.53 14.90
CA PHE A 114 -1.97 -29.62 15.74
C PHE A 114 -1.53 -31.00 15.23
N ARG A 115 -1.74 -32.03 16.06
CA ARG A 115 -1.48 -33.43 15.68
C ARG A 115 -2.67 -34.03 14.94
N LYS A 116 -2.43 -34.68 13.79
CA LYS A 116 -3.49 -35.29 12.96
C LYS A 116 -4.42 -36.24 13.74
N ARG A 117 -3.87 -36.99 14.70
CA ARG A 117 -4.60 -37.94 15.57
C ARG A 117 -5.84 -37.36 16.27
N LEU A 118 -5.90 -36.04 16.47
CA LEU A 118 -7.04 -35.38 17.11
C LEU A 118 -8.31 -35.46 16.26
N ILE A 119 -8.17 -35.55 14.94
CA ILE A 119 -9.32 -35.64 14.02
C ILE A 119 -9.65 -37.09 13.70
N GLU A 120 -8.65 -37.98 13.65
CA GLU A 120 -8.85 -39.41 13.35
C GLU A 120 -9.68 -40.13 14.43
N LYS A 121 -9.63 -39.68 15.69
CA LYS A 121 -10.38 -40.26 16.81
C LYS A 121 -11.82 -39.75 16.93
N SER A 122 -12.21 -38.72 16.17
CA SER A 122 -13.50 -38.07 16.35
C SER A 122 -14.58 -38.62 15.44
N SER A 123 -15.60 -39.22 16.04
CA SER A 123 -16.89 -39.55 15.41
C SER A 123 -17.86 -38.35 15.41
N GLU A 124 -17.44 -37.19 15.91
CA GLU A 124 -18.30 -36.03 16.07
C GLU A 124 -18.56 -35.34 14.71
N THR A 125 -19.81 -34.92 14.54
CA THR A 125 -20.26 -34.02 13.47
C THR A 125 -20.37 -32.62 14.07
N GLY A 126 -19.52 -31.69 13.64
CA GLY A 126 -19.45 -30.32 14.16
C GLY A 126 -18.48 -29.46 13.35
N GLU A 127 -18.33 -28.19 13.72
CA GLU A 127 -17.34 -27.31 13.09
C GLU A 127 -15.92 -27.87 13.33
N PHE A 128 -15.05 -27.71 12.32
CA PHE A 128 -13.69 -28.25 12.34
C PHE A 128 -12.92 -27.86 13.60
N ILE A 129 -13.02 -26.60 14.01
CA ILE A 129 -12.26 -26.06 15.14
C ILE A 129 -12.72 -26.65 16.48
N ASP A 130 -14.02 -26.86 16.66
CA ASP A 130 -14.59 -27.42 17.88
C ASP A 130 -14.09 -28.85 18.10
N ILE A 131 -14.00 -29.64 17.02
CA ILE A 131 -13.46 -31.01 17.06
C ILE A 131 -11.98 -31.00 17.47
N VAL A 132 -11.17 -30.09 16.92
CA VAL A 132 -9.75 -30.01 17.26
C VAL A 132 -9.56 -29.60 18.72
N MET A 133 -10.35 -28.64 19.20
CA MET A 133 -10.24 -28.11 20.56
C MET A 133 -10.81 -29.07 21.62
N SER A 134 -11.93 -29.76 21.34
CA SER A 134 -12.54 -30.72 22.27
C SER A 134 -11.64 -31.93 22.54
N ASN A 135 -10.89 -32.36 21.53
CA ASN A 135 -9.99 -33.51 21.62
C ASN A 135 -8.59 -33.18 22.16
N ALA A 136 -8.25 -31.90 22.31
CA ALA A 136 -6.96 -31.46 22.79
C ALA A 136 -6.90 -31.44 24.32
N SER A 137 -5.93 -32.14 24.92
CA SER A 137 -5.72 -32.05 26.38
C SER A 137 -4.94 -30.80 26.77
N ARG A 138 -4.10 -30.30 25.87
CA ARG A 138 -3.31 -29.08 26.11
C ARG A 138 -3.19 -28.23 24.86
N VAL A 139 -3.69 -26.99 24.97
CA VAL A 139 -3.59 -25.94 23.96
C VAL A 139 -2.59 -24.90 24.43
N ILE A 140 -1.64 -24.51 23.57
CA ILE A 140 -0.69 -23.43 23.83
C ILE A 140 -0.96 -22.27 22.88
N GLU A 141 -1.10 -21.08 23.43
CA GLU A 141 -1.09 -19.85 22.66
C GLU A 141 0.34 -19.32 22.51
N PHE A 142 0.80 -19.18 21.28
CA PHE A 142 2.13 -18.66 20.95
C PHE A 142 2.01 -17.29 20.30
N THR A 143 2.36 -16.25 21.06
CA THR A 143 2.36 -14.89 20.51
C THR A 143 3.59 -14.64 19.65
N TYR A 144 3.36 -14.20 18.40
CA TYR A 144 4.43 -13.88 17.45
C TYR A 144 4.43 -12.40 17.06
N ASP A 145 5.62 -11.80 17.06
CA ASP A 145 5.85 -10.46 16.52
C ASP A 145 6.02 -10.53 15.01
N ILE A 146 5.01 -10.08 14.28
CA ILE A 146 5.11 -9.95 12.82
C ILE A 146 6.09 -8.80 12.51
N PRO A 147 7.15 -9.01 11.71
CA PRO A 147 8.11 -7.96 11.39
C PRO A 147 7.48 -6.76 10.64
N LEU A 148 8.02 -5.56 10.86
CA LEU A 148 7.49 -4.30 10.30
C LEU A 148 7.33 -4.32 8.77
N ILE A 149 8.27 -4.96 8.07
CA ILE A 149 8.31 -5.06 6.60
C ILE A 149 7.01 -5.65 6.01
N TYR A 150 6.32 -6.52 6.74
CA TYR A 150 5.09 -7.15 6.26
C TYR A 150 3.86 -6.23 6.38
N TYR A 151 3.83 -5.37 7.40
CA TYR A 151 2.83 -4.29 7.45
C TYR A 151 3.02 -3.31 6.31
N LEU A 152 4.27 -3.02 5.94
CA LEU A 152 4.56 -2.18 4.79
C LEU A 152 4.06 -2.81 3.49
N ILE A 153 4.22 -4.11 3.29
CA ILE A 153 3.67 -4.83 2.12
C ILE A 153 2.13 -4.72 2.07
N HIS A 154 1.44 -4.85 3.20
CA HIS A 154 -0.02 -4.73 3.26
C HIS A 154 -0.52 -3.30 3.01
N ILE A 155 0.21 -2.28 3.47
CA ILE A 155 -0.09 -0.88 3.16
C ILE A 155 0.16 -0.63 1.66
N TYR A 156 1.26 -1.18 1.15
CA TYR A 156 1.66 -1.09 -0.24
C TYR A 156 0.65 -1.73 -1.20
N SER A 157 0.07 -2.88 -0.84
CA SER A 157 -0.96 -3.54 -1.66
C SER A 157 -2.29 -2.78 -1.73
N LYS A 158 -2.58 -1.92 -0.75
CA LYS A 158 -3.82 -1.13 -0.67
C LYS A 158 -3.69 0.31 -1.13
N LEU A 159 -2.48 0.79 -1.37
CA LEU A 159 -2.26 2.14 -1.88
C LEU A 159 -2.88 2.25 -3.28
N PRO A 160 -3.72 3.28 -3.55
CA PRO A 160 -4.14 3.61 -4.89
C PRO A 160 -2.95 3.62 -5.85
N TYR A 161 -3.12 3.05 -7.04
CA TYR A 161 -2.06 2.95 -8.06
C TYR A 161 -1.22 4.24 -8.25
N PRO A 162 -1.81 5.45 -8.24
CA PRO A 162 -1.04 6.69 -8.31
C PRO A 162 -0.02 6.87 -7.17
N LEU A 163 -0.40 6.53 -5.95
CA LEU A 163 0.49 6.61 -4.78
C LEU A 163 1.50 5.46 -4.77
N LEU A 164 1.11 4.29 -5.28
CA LEU A 164 2.02 3.17 -5.45
C LEU A 164 3.21 3.52 -6.35
N LEU A 165 2.94 4.19 -7.48
CA LEU A 165 3.98 4.65 -8.40
C LEU A 165 4.92 5.66 -7.76
N ALA A 166 4.38 6.58 -6.96
CA ALA A 166 5.19 7.50 -6.18
C ALA A 166 6.17 6.73 -5.26
N VAL A 167 5.68 5.74 -4.51
CA VAL A 167 6.53 4.93 -3.63
C VAL A 167 7.54 4.08 -4.41
N LYS A 168 7.19 3.59 -5.62
CA LYS A 168 8.08 2.79 -6.48
C LYS A 168 9.25 3.58 -7.08
N GLU A 169 9.09 4.88 -7.28
CA GLU A 169 10.03 5.71 -8.05
C GLU A 169 10.63 6.84 -7.17
N PRO A 170 11.30 6.53 -6.04
CA PRO A 170 11.72 7.55 -5.06
C PRO A 170 12.73 8.55 -5.65
N LEU A 171 13.64 8.09 -6.51
CA LEU A 171 14.60 8.96 -7.19
C LEU A 171 13.89 9.97 -8.11
N ARG A 172 12.78 9.59 -8.74
CA ARG A 172 12.03 10.47 -9.63
C ARG A 172 11.28 11.53 -8.83
N ILE A 173 10.73 11.18 -7.67
CA ILE A 173 10.17 12.17 -6.74
C ILE A 173 11.24 13.17 -6.30
N LEU A 174 12.44 12.71 -5.95
CA LEU A 174 13.53 13.60 -5.53
C LEU A 174 13.96 14.55 -6.66
N LYS A 175 14.11 14.06 -7.89
CA LYS A 175 14.33 14.91 -9.07
C LYS A 175 13.20 15.91 -9.25
N PHE A 176 11.95 15.45 -9.13
CA PHE A 176 10.77 16.31 -9.28
C PHE A 176 10.72 17.42 -8.23
N ALA A 177 11.01 17.09 -6.96
CA ALA A 177 11.13 18.04 -5.85
C ALA A 177 12.25 19.05 -6.08
N PHE A 178 13.42 18.59 -6.53
CA PHE A 178 14.56 19.46 -6.80
C PHE A 178 14.26 20.45 -7.94
N VAL A 179 13.69 19.97 -9.05
CA VAL A 179 13.25 20.86 -10.14
C VAL A 179 12.20 21.85 -9.64
N GLY A 180 11.21 21.40 -8.87
CA GLY A 180 10.19 22.28 -8.28
C GLY A 180 10.78 23.36 -7.38
N LEU A 181 11.81 23.04 -6.59
CA LEU A 181 12.56 24.01 -5.78
C LEU A 181 13.27 25.05 -6.67
N LEU A 182 13.96 24.62 -7.73
CA LEU A 182 14.59 25.55 -8.67
C LEU A 182 13.55 26.43 -9.37
N GLY A 183 12.42 25.85 -9.76
CA GLY A 183 11.30 26.60 -10.34
C GLY A 183 10.73 27.65 -9.40
N SER A 184 10.67 27.39 -8.09
CA SER A 184 10.21 28.40 -7.12
C SER A 184 11.18 29.57 -7.01
N ILE A 185 12.50 29.33 -7.14
CA ILE A 185 13.50 30.40 -7.21
C ILE A 185 13.29 31.22 -8.50
N VAL A 186 13.10 30.55 -9.65
CA VAL A 186 12.80 31.24 -10.93
C VAL A 186 11.53 32.08 -10.82
N ASN A 187 10.47 31.54 -10.20
CA ASN A 187 9.24 32.27 -9.94
C ASN A 187 9.52 33.55 -9.17
N LEU A 188 10.21 33.46 -8.02
CA LEU A 188 10.51 34.62 -7.18
C LEU A 188 11.33 35.68 -7.93
N VAL A 189 12.37 35.26 -8.67
CA VAL A 189 13.20 36.18 -9.45
C VAL A 189 12.36 36.92 -10.51
N VAL A 190 11.54 36.20 -11.27
CA VAL A 190 10.72 36.80 -12.33
C VAL A 190 9.64 37.71 -11.74
N VAL A 191 8.97 37.30 -10.66
CA VAL A 191 8.02 38.16 -9.93
C VAL A 191 8.70 39.45 -9.51
N SER A 192 9.88 39.40 -8.90
CA SER A 192 10.60 40.59 -8.44
C SER A 192 10.97 41.52 -9.61
N LEU A 193 11.58 40.97 -10.67
CA LEU A 193 12.00 41.77 -11.83
C LEU A 193 10.81 42.44 -12.55
N VAL A 194 9.72 41.69 -12.75
CA VAL A 194 8.53 42.24 -13.41
C VAL A 194 7.84 43.27 -12.49
N ALA A 195 7.75 43.01 -11.19
CA ALA A 195 7.18 43.95 -10.22
C ALA A 195 7.91 45.29 -10.21
N GLU A 196 9.25 45.27 -10.26
CA GLU A 196 10.07 46.48 -10.37
C GLU A 196 9.79 47.25 -11.67
N GLN A 197 9.69 46.54 -12.80
CA GLN A 197 9.43 47.16 -14.11
C GLN A 197 8.05 47.79 -14.23
N VAL A 198 7.02 47.19 -13.65
CA VAL A 198 5.66 47.75 -13.66
C VAL A 198 5.41 48.75 -12.53
N GLY A 199 6.44 49.06 -11.72
CA GLY A 199 6.34 50.00 -10.60
C GLY A 199 5.36 49.53 -9.51
N ALA A 200 5.24 48.22 -9.32
CA ALA A 200 4.35 47.64 -8.34
C ALA A 200 4.80 48.03 -6.93
N ALA A 201 3.96 48.81 -6.24
CA ALA A 201 4.22 49.29 -4.89
C ALA A 201 3.29 48.59 -3.86
N PRO A 202 3.72 48.47 -2.59
CA PRO A 202 2.84 48.00 -1.52
C PRO A 202 1.52 48.80 -1.50
N GLY A 203 0.38 48.10 -1.53
CA GLY A 203 -0.96 48.70 -1.55
C GLY A 203 -1.65 48.78 -2.92
N LYS A 204 -0.96 48.45 -4.02
CA LYS A 204 -1.57 48.37 -5.37
C LYS A 204 -1.77 46.93 -5.82
N TYR A 205 -2.75 46.24 -5.22
CA TYR A 205 -2.99 44.81 -5.41
C TYR A 205 -3.17 44.38 -6.88
N LEU A 206 -3.82 45.20 -7.72
CA LEU A 206 -3.97 44.92 -9.16
C LEU A 206 -2.64 44.88 -9.92
N GLN A 207 -1.62 45.62 -9.46
CA GLN A 207 -0.29 45.64 -10.09
C GLN A 207 0.56 44.41 -9.74
N LEU A 208 0.11 43.57 -8.79
CA LEU A 208 0.79 42.33 -8.43
C LEU A 208 0.32 41.12 -9.25
N ILE A 209 -0.79 41.25 -9.99
CA ILE A 209 -1.32 40.19 -10.85
C ILE A 209 -0.36 39.88 -11.99
N VAL A 210 0.14 40.92 -12.69
CA VAL A 210 1.04 40.75 -13.84
C VAL A 210 2.37 40.10 -13.45
N PRO A 211 3.09 40.57 -12.40
CA PRO A 211 4.28 39.89 -11.91
C PRO A 211 4.02 38.44 -11.47
N GLY A 212 2.90 38.20 -10.76
CA GLY A 212 2.52 36.86 -10.31
C GLY A 212 2.29 35.88 -11.45
N LEU A 213 1.55 36.29 -12.49
CA LEU A 213 1.31 35.47 -13.68
C LEU A 213 2.60 35.23 -14.48
N ALA A 214 3.43 36.26 -14.63
CA ALA A 214 4.71 36.14 -15.33
C ALA A 214 5.66 35.16 -14.63
N GLY A 215 5.78 35.24 -13.30
CA GLY A 215 6.58 34.30 -12.51
C GLY A 215 6.04 32.87 -12.55
N PHE A 216 4.71 32.71 -12.44
CA PHE A 216 4.07 31.41 -12.54
C PHE A 216 4.36 30.74 -13.89
N GLU A 217 4.14 31.45 -15.00
CA GLU A 217 4.41 30.95 -16.34
C GLU A 217 5.89 30.60 -16.56
N ALA A 218 6.79 31.51 -16.19
CA ALA A 218 8.23 31.30 -16.32
C ALA A 218 8.71 30.07 -15.52
N SER A 219 8.19 29.88 -14.31
CA SER A 219 8.51 28.72 -13.47
C SER A 219 7.95 27.41 -14.00
N ILE A 220 6.74 27.41 -14.56
CA ILE A 220 6.14 26.22 -15.18
C ILE A 220 6.93 25.82 -16.42
N MET A 221 7.28 26.77 -17.28
CA MET A 221 8.08 26.53 -18.47
C MET A 221 9.46 25.97 -18.10
N PHE A 222 10.14 26.58 -17.12
CA PHE A 222 11.42 26.11 -16.61
C PHE A 222 11.33 24.67 -16.07
N ASN A 223 10.34 24.40 -15.23
CA ASN A 223 10.11 23.08 -14.66
C ASN A 223 9.81 22.04 -15.75
N PHE A 224 8.96 22.38 -16.72
CA PHE A 224 8.61 21.50 -17.82
C PHE A 224 9.85 21.05 -18.60
N VAL A 225 10.73 21.99 -18.97
CA VAL A 225 11.96 21.68 -19.71
C VAL A 225 12.84 20.70 -18.93
N LEU A 226 13.06 20.94 -17.63
CA LEU A 226 13.84 20.04 -16.79
C LEU A 226 13.15 18.69 -16.54
N HIS A 227 11.83 18.66 -16.45
CA HIS A 227 11.10 17.41 -16.31
C HIS A 227 11.18 16.57 -17.59
N GLU A 228 11.00 17.19 -18.76
CA GLU A 228 11.08 16.55 -20.08
C GLU A 228 12.50 16.04 -20.40
N ALA A 229 13.53 16.82 -20.05
CA ALA A 229 14.92 16.47 -20.32
C ALA A 229 15.54 15.52 -19.29
N TRP A 230 15.16 15.62 -18.00
CA TRP A 230 15.90 14.97 -16.91
C TRP A 230 15.06 14.12 -15.96
N THR A 231 13.89 14.59 -15.52
CA THR A 231 13.06 13.83 -14.53
C THR A 231 12.40 12.61 -15.16
N PHE A 232 11.86 12.80 -16.36
CA PHE A 232 11.22 11.77 -17.18
C PHE A 232 12.03 11.50 -18.46
N GLY A 233 13.28 11.98 -18.48
CA GLY A 233 14.21 11.83 -19.60
C GLY A 233 14.57 10.37 -19.91
N ASP A 234 14.35 9.45 -18.98
CA ASP A 234 14.57 8.01 -19.11
C ASP A 234 13.34 7.25 -19.64
N MET A 235 12.20 7.92 -19.81
CA MET A 235 10.97 7.26 -20.25
C MET A 235 10.97 6.99 -21.75
N ASN A 236 10.50 5.79 -22.12
CA ASN A 236 10.24 5.42 -23.49
C ASN A 236 8.90 6.02 -23.96
N ILE A 237 8.94 7.27 -24.39
CA ILE A 237 7.78 8.05 -24.88
C ILE A 237 8.15 8.79 -26.16
N SER A 238 7.18 9.01 -27.04
CA SER A 238 7.41 9.80 -28.26
C SER A 238 7.90 11.21 -27.92
N ARG A 239 9.00 11.63 -28.57
CA ARG A 239 9.59 12.97 -28.44
C ARG A 239 9.45 13.82 -29.70
N GLY A 240 8.46 13.50 -30.54
CA GLY A 240 8.07 14.39 -31.62
C GLY A 240 7.63 15.75 -31.09
N VAL A 241 7.84 16.82 -31.86
CA VAL A 241 7.52 18.20 -31.47
C VAL A 241 6.06 18.33 -31.02
N LEU A 242 5.12 17.71 -31.74
CA LEU A 242 3.70 17.73 -31.38
C LEU A 242 3.41 17.03 -30.05
N ASP A 243 4.14 15.96 -29.72
CA ASP A 243 3.95 15.25 -28.45
C ASP A 243 4.53 16.01 -27.27
N ILE A 244 5.67 16.69 -27.47
CA ILE A 244 6.23 17.62 -26.48
C ILE A 244 5.24 18.76 -26.21
N LEU A 245 4.65 19.36 -27.24
CA LEU A 245 3.64 20.42 -27.08
C LEU A 245 2.37 19.91 -26.37
N ARG A 246 1.91 18.70 -26.68
CA ARG A 246 0.80 18.07 -25.95
C ARG A 246 1.14 17.89 -24.47
N ARG A 247 2.35 17.42 -24.15
CA ARG A 247 2.81 17.29 -22.77
C ARG A 247 2.93 18.63 -22.07
N LEU A 248 3.36 19.67 -22.78
CA LEU A 248 3.41 21.02 -22.25
C LEU A 248 2.02 21.47 -21.76
N VAL A 249 1.00 21.32 -22.60
CA VAL A 249 -0.39 21.67 -22.23
C VAL A 249 -0.87 20.83 -21.04
N LYS A 250 -0.62 19.52 -21.06
CA LYS A 250 -0.98 18.63 -19.94
C LYS A 250 -0.31 19.02 -18.63
N TYR A 251 0.95 19.45 -18.69
CA TYR A 251 1.70 19.90 -17.53
C TYR A 251 1.18 21.21 -16.95
N HIS A 252 0.71 22.14 -17.80
CA HIS A 252 0.02 23.35 -17.35
C HIS A 252 -1.26 23.00 -16.59
N ILE A 253 -2.07 22.07 -17.13
CA ILE A 253 -3.29 21.60 -16.46
C ILE A 253 -2.95 21.00 -15.09
N ALA A 254 -1.91 20.15 -15.01
CA ALA A 254 -1.45 19.55 -13.76
C ALA A 254 -0.98 20.61 -12.75
N SER A 255 -0.25 21.62 -13.21
CA SER A 255 0.26 22.71 -12.37
C SER A 255 -0.87 23.61 -11.84
N ILE A 256 -1.87 23.90 -12.66
CA ILE A 256 -3.08 24.64 -12.24
C ILE A 256 -3.87 23.83 -11.22
N ALA A 257 -4.05 22.51 -11.44
CA ALA A 257 -4.71 21.63 -10.47
C ALA A 257 -3.97 21.64 -9.12
N SER A 258 -2.63 21.60 -9.13
CA SER A 258 -1.81 21.73 -7.92
C SER A 258 -2.03 23.06 -7.20
N LEU A 259 -2.11 24.17 -7.93
CA LEU A 259 -2.42 25.48 -7.35
C LEU A 259 -3.81 25.48 -6.68
N LEU A 260 -4.81 24.90 -7.34
CA LEU A 260 -6.16 24.77 -6.77
C LEU A 260 -6.17 23.89 -5.51
N MET A 261 -5.38 22.81 -5.47
CA MET A 261 -5.23 21.97 -4.28
C MET A 261 -4.63 22.76 -3.11
N GLN A 262 -3.60 23.57 -3.38
CA GLN A 262 -2.98 24.43 -2.38
C GLN A 262 -3.98 25.46 -1.82
N VAL A 263 -4.66 26.20 -2.70
CA VAL A 263 -5.67 27.19 -2.31
C VAL A 263 -6.80 26.54 -1.52
N SER A 264 -7.32 25.40 -2.00
CA SER A 264 -8.39 24.67 -1.31
C SER A 264 -7.96 24.21 0.08
N SER A 265 -6.71 23.74 0.22
CA SER A 265 -6.17 23.34 1.52
C SER A 265 -6.12 24.52 2.49
N ILE A 266 -5.70 25.70 2.03
CA ILE A 266 -5.69 26.92 2.84
C ILE A 266 -7.11 27.29 3.29
N LEU A 267 -8.06 27.32 2.35
CA LEU A 267 -9.45 27.68 2.63
C LEU A 267 -10.13 26.71 3.61
N VAL A 268 -9.95 25.40 3.41
CA VAL A 268 -10.57 24.36 4.24
C VAL A 268 -9.92 24.31 5.63
N LEU A 269 -8.59 24.22 5.71
CA LEU A 269 -7.91 24.06 6.99
C LEU A 269 -8.00 25.31 7.87
N THR A 270 -7.90 26.50 7.26
CA THR A 270 -8.05 27.76 8.01
C THR A 270 -9.52 28.05 8.32
N GLY A 271 -10.39 27.93 7.32
CA GLY A 271 -11.80 28.35 7.44
C GLY A 271 -12.69 27.38 8.22
N ILE A 272 -12.46 26.07 8.09
CA ILE A 272 -13.29 25.04 8.74
C ILE A 272 -12.62 24.52 10.02
N PHE A 273 -11.32 24.27 9.97
CA PHE A 273 -10.58 23.64 11.07
C PHE A 273 -9.82 24.62 11.97
N GLY A 274 -9.79 25.92 11.63
CA GLY A 274 -9.13 26.95 12.43
C GLY A 274 -7.60 26.84 12.50
N TRP A 275 -6.97 26.17 11.54
CA TRP A 275 -5.51 26.05 11.50
C TRP A 275 -4.86 27.39 11.16
N SER A 276 -3.59 27.57 11.56
CA SER A 276 -2.82 28.74 11.12
C SER A 276 -2.63 28.73 9.61
N ILE A 277 -2.66 29.91 8.98
CA ILE A 277 -2.47 30.05 7.53
C ILE A 277 -1.13 29.44 7.07
N THR A 278 -0.08 29.56 7.89
CA THR A 278 1.24 29.00 7.60
C THR A 278 1.21 27.47 7.58
N ALA A 279 0.56 26.84 8.58
CA ALA A 279 0.41 25.39 8.61
C ALA A 279 -0.46 24.89 7.44
N ALA A 280 -1.56 25.59 7.15
CA ALA A 280 -2.45 25.26 6.05
C ALA A 280 -1.76 25.41 4.68
N ALA A 281 -0.97 26.48 4.49
CA ALA A 281 -0.19 26.71 3.27
C ALA A 281 0.89 25.63 3.09
N PHE A 282 1.58 25.24 4.16
CA PHE A 282 2.57 24.16 4.11
C PHE A 282 1.93 22.83 3.67
N ILE A 283 0.80 22.45 4.25
CA ILE A 283 0.05 21.25 3.83
C ILE A 283 -0.44 21.39 2.39
N GLY A 284 -0.92 22.58 2.01
CA GLY A 284 -1.33 22.86 0.64
C GLY A 284 -0.20 22.68 -0.37
N ILE A 285 1.02 23.13 -0.06
CA ILE A 285 2.21 22.91 -0.89
C ILE A 285 2.50 21.42 -1.02
N LEU A 286 2.44 20.66 0.09
CA LEU A 286 2.67 19.21 0.05
C LEU A 286 1.63 18.48 -0.80
N LEU A 287 0.34 18.82 -0.64
CA LEU A 287 -0.74 18.22 -1.41
C LEU A 287 -0.66 18.59 -2.90
N GLY A 288 -0.38 19.86 -3.20
CA GLY A 288 -0.17 20.33 -4.56
C GLY A 288 1.02 19.62 -5.21
N PHE A 289 2.14 19.50 -4.50
CA PHE A 289 3.32 18.77 -4.96
C PHE A 289 3.02 17.30 -5.29
N ILE A 290 2.35 16.58 -4.38
CA ILE A 290 1.97 15.17 -4.60
C ILE A 290 1.02 15.06 -5.79
N GLY A 291 0.02 15.94 -5.87
CA GLY A 291 -0.93 15.99 -6.98
C GLY A 291 -0.24 16.26 -8.32
N ASN A 292 0.68 17.24 -8.36
CA ASN A 292 1.43 17.58 -9.56
C ASN A 292 2.33 16.44 -10.01
N TYR A 293 3.04 15.78 -9.08
CA TYR A 293 3.86 14.60 -9.42
C TYR A 293 3.00 13.46 -10.00
N ILE A 294 1.87 13.16 -9.36
CA ILE A 294 0.97 12.09 -9.80
C ILE A 294 0.40 12.40 -11.19
N LEU A 295 -0.12 13.61 -11.41
CA LEU A 295 -0.65 14.03 -12.71
C LEU A 295 0.46 14.12 -13.76
N GLY A 296 1.65 14.57 -13.38
CA GLY A 296 2.84 14.53 -14.23
C GLY A 296 3.12 13.10 -14.69
N ARG A 297 3.26 12.17 -13.75
CA ARG A 297 3.65 10.79 -14.03
C ARG A 297 2.61 9.98 -14.78
N LEU A 298 1.32 10.16 -14.49
CA LEU A 298 0.23 9.37 -15.05
C LEU A 298 -0.43 9.97 -16.28
N PHE A 299 -0.52 11.30 -16.34
CA PHE A 299 -1.26 11.99 -17.39
C PHE A 299 -0.33 12.65 -18.41
N THR A 300 0.73 13.31 -17.93
CA THR A 300 1.67 14.05 -18.79
C THR A 300 2.70 13.13 -19.43
N TRP A 301 3.48 12.40 -18.63
CA TRP A 301 4.53 11.49 -19.05
C TRP A 301 4.11 10.02 -18.84
N SER A 302 3.01 9.63 -19.50
CA SER A 302 2.60 8.22 -19.57
C SER A 302 3.32 7.52 -20.72
N PRO A 303 3.89 6.32 -20.50
CA PRO A 303 4.22 5.42 -21.60
C PRO A 303 2.98 5.25 -22.48
N GLN A 304 3.15 5.35 -23.79
CA GLN A 304 2.14 4.84 -24.71
C GLN A 304 2.16 3.31 -24.54
N GLU A 305 1.01 2.71 -24.27
CA GLU A 305 0.88 1.26 -24.43
C GLU A 305 1.28 0.97 -25.88
N GLU A 306 2.38 0.23 -26.07
CA GLU A 306 2.53 -0.51 -27.31
C GLU A 306 1.25 -1.30 -27.46
N THR A 307 0.48 -0.99 -28.50
CA THR A 307 -0.66 -1.79 -28.93
C THR A 307 -0.12 -3.16 -29.35
N SER A 308 0.25 -4.01 -28.40
CA SER A 308 0.49 -5.42 -28.64
C SER A 308 -0.89 -6.08 -28.79
N ASN A 309 -1.13 -6.62 -29.99
CA ASN A 309 -2.19 -7.57 -30.30
C ASN A 309 -3.63 -7.03 -30.33
N ARG A 310 -3.92 -6.21 -31.35
CA ARG A 310 -5.20 -6.28 -32.07
C ARG A 310 -4.91 -6.48 -33.55
N GLN A 311 -4.48 -7.69 -33.91
CA GLN A 311 -4.61 -8.32 -35.23
C GLN A 311 -3.76 -9.60 -35.18
N GLU A 312 -4.36 -10.67 -34.63
CA GLU A 312 -4.20 -12.06 -35.04
C GLU A 312 -5.42 -12.83 -34.54
#